data_AF-A0A846RH75-F1
#
_entry.id   AF-A0A846RH75-F1
#
_cell.length_a   1.000
_cell.length_b   1.000
_cell.length_c   1.000
_cell.angle_alpha   90.00
_cell.angle_beta   90.00
_cell.angle_gamma   90.00
#
_symmetry.space_group_name_H-M   'P 1'
#
loop_
_entity.id
_entity.type
_entity.pdbx_description
1 polymer ?
#
loop_
_entity_poly.entity_id
_entity_poly.type
_entity_poly.pdbx_seq_one_letter_code
_entity_poly.pdbx_strand_id
1 'polypeptide(L)'
;MDSDFEPYLQYLISDDVYAGFGMEPTADDTFPVDLSAVPESELAQMSDALFDELDSEAPDLRAMERYEAICDELRLRELKSGVA
;
A
#
# COMPACT_ATOMS: atom_id res chain seq x y z
N MET A 1 -2.70 53.42 5.83
CA MET A 1 -2.15 53.14 7.15
C MET A 1 -2.89 51.92 7.66
N ASP A 2 -2.39 50.69 7.60
CA ASP A 2 -1.09 50.10 7.24
C ASP A 2 -1.46 48.63 6.89
N SER A 3 -1.14 48.11 5.71
CA SER A 3 0.08 47.33 5.43
C SER A 3 0.38 46.24 6.47
N ASP A 4 0.04 45.01 6.12
CA ASP A 4 0.80 43.76 6.36
C ASP A 4 0.05 42.65 5.60
N PHE A 5 0.31 42.33 4.31
CA PHE A 5 1.56 41.80 3.76
C PHE A 5 2.09 40.71 4.69
N GLU A 6 1.90 39.44 4.38
CA GLU A 6 2.94 38.66 3.69
C GLU A 6 2.32 37.42 2.99
N PRO A 7 2.40 37.32 1.64
CA PRO A 7 2.12 36.09 0.88
C PRO A 7 3.37 35.21 0.78
N TYR A 8 3.60 34.35 1.76
CA TYR A 8 4.71 33.38 1.76
C TYR A 8 4.09 32.05 2.16
N LEU A 9 4.02 31.02 1.31
CA LEU A 9 5.18 30.34 0.74
C LEU A 9 4.76 29.66 -0.57
N GLN A 10 4.88 30.39 -1.68
CA GLN A 10 5.24 29.76 -2.94
C GLN A 10 6.76 30.01 -3.09
N TYR A 11 7.52 28.99 -3.50
CA TYR A 11 8.99 28.94 -3.63
C TYR A 11 9.80 28.37 -2.46
N LEU A 12 9.73 27.04 -2.32
CA LEU A 12 10.94 26.23 -2.13
C LEU A 12 10.90 25.11 -3.18
N ILE A 13 10.96 25.50 -4.45
CA ILE A 13 11.48 24.61 -5.49
C ILE A 13 12.94 25.00 -5.63
N SER A 14 13.85 24.14 -5.22
CA SER A 14 15.01 23.70 -6.01
C SER A 14 15.96 22.87 -5.14
N ASP A 15 15.98 21.57 -5.42
CA ASP A 15 17.19 20.79 -5.68
C ASP A 15 18.40 21.02 -4.74
N ASP A 16 18.44 20.31 -3.62
CA ASP A 16 19.68 19.68 -3.12
C ASP A 16 19.33 18.65 -2.02
N VAL A 17 19.32 17.38 -2.42
CA VAL A 17 19.69 16.18 -1.65
C VAL A 17 19.54 16.28 -0.12
N TYR A 18 18.31 16.25 0.40
CA TYR A 18 18.09 15.93 1.81
C TYR A 18 17.84 14.43 1.97
N ALA A 19 18.96 13.70 1.98
CA ALA A 19 19.04 12.39 2.61
C ALA A 19 18.51 12.49 4.05
N GLY A 20 17.43 11.79 4.37
CA GLY A 20 17.02 11.58 5.77
C GLY A 20 15.66 12.13 6.21
N PHE A 21 14.68 12.29 5.32
CA PHE A 21 13.28 12.28 5.75
C PHE A 21 12.68 10.90 5.45
N GLY A 22 12.26 10.21 6.51
CA GLY A 22 11.42 9.02 6.45
C GLY A 22 10.06 9.36 5.85
N MET A 23 10.05 9.56 4.54
CA MET A 23 8.86 9.47 3.73
C MET A 23 8.58 7.97 3.67
N GLU A 24 7.81 7.48 4.64
CA GLU A 24 7.21 6.16 4.49
C GLU A 24 6.55 6.12 3.11
N PRO A 25 6.84 5.12 2.27
CA PRO A 25 6.12 4.97 1.03
C PRO A 25 4.65 4.94 1.41
N THR A 26 3.87 5.93 0.97
CA THR A 26 2.42 5.89 1.15
C THR A 26 1.97 4.57 0.57
N ALA A 27 1.40 3.71 1.42
CA ALA A 27 1.24 2.27 1.22
C ALA A 27 0.48 1.84 -0.06
N ASP A 28 -0.05 2.79 -0.84
CA ASP A 28 -0.81 2.54 -2.06
C ASP A 28 0.04 2.02 -3.24
N ASP A 29 1.37 2.20 -3.23
CA ASP A 29 2.28 1.73 -4.30
C ASP A 29 2.89 0.34 -4.03
N THR A 30 2.51 -0.32 -2.92
CA THR A 30 3.14 -1.58 -2.47
C THR A 30 2.42 -2.83 -2.98
N PHE A 31 1.22 -2.69 -3.55
CA PHE A 31 0.46 -3.85 -4.02
C PHE A 31 0.97 -4.33 -5.39
N PRO A 32 1.45 -5.57 -5.51
CA PRO A 32 2.02 -6.09 -6.76
C PRO A 32 0.94 -6.20 -7.82
N VAL A 33 1.26 -5.75 -9.03
CA VAL A 33 0.39 -5.82 -10.21
C VAL A 33 0.15 -7.27 -10.64
N ASP A 34 1.13 -8.15 -10.41
CA ASP A 34 1.04 -9.57 -10.73
C ASP A 34 1.28 -10.42 -9.48
N LEU A 35 0.21 -11.00 -8.94
CA LEU A 35 0.25 -11.86 -7.76
C LEU A 35 0.86 -13.24 -8.06
N SER A 36 0.88 -13.68 -9.32
CA SER A 36 1.39 -14.99 -9.71
C SER A 36 2.92 -15.10 -9.56
N ALA A 37 3.62 -13.98 -9.70
CA ALA A 37 5.06 -13.87 -9.48
C ALA A 37 5.46 -13.75 -8.01
N VAL A 38 4.51 -13.44 -7.12
CA VAL A 38 4.75 -13.24 -5.68
C VAL A 38 4.88 -14.58 -4.97
N PRO A 39 5.88 -14.79 -4.09
CA PRO A 39 5.99 -16.04 -3.34
C PRO A 39 4.84 -16.22 -2.35
N GLU A 40 4.42 -17.47 -2.13
CA GLU A 40 3.27 -17.80 -1.27
C GLU A 40 3.41 -17.25 0.16
N SER A 41 4.62 -17.26 0.72
CA SER A 41 4.90 -16.68 2.04
C SER A 41 4.68 -15.18 2.11
N GLU A 42 4.89 -14.46 1.01
CA GLU A 42 4.67 -13.02 0.93
C GLU A 42 3.17 -12.73 0.71
N LEU A 43 2.50 -13.51 -0.12
CA LEU A 43 1.03 -13.47 -0.25
C LEU A 43 0.33 -13.69 1.10
N ALA A 44 0.79 -14.66 1.90
CA ALA A 44 0.25 -14.89 3.24
C ALA A 44 0.43 -13.67 4.16
N GLN A 45 1.64 -13.10 4.21
CA GLN A 45 1.90 -11.89 5.02
C GLN A 45 1.05 -10.69 4.58
N MET A 46 0.86 -10.50 3.27
CA MET A 46 0.00 -9.44 2.74
C MET A 46 -1.47 -9.69 3.07
N SER A 47 -1.91 -10.95 3.02
CA SER A 47 -3.25 -11.36 3.45
C SER A 47 -3.50 -11.05 4.91
N ASP A 48 -2.58 -11.38 5.82
CA ASP A 48 -2.68 -11.06 7.25
C ASP A 48 -2.76 -9.55 7.47
N ALA A 49 -1.88 -8.77 6.83
CA ALA A 49 -1.88 -7.30 6.97
C ALA A 49 -3.18 -6.65 6.48
N LEU A 50 -3.72 -7.13 5.34
CA LEU A 50 -5.01 -6.65 4.82
C LEU A 50 -6.18 -7.12 5.69
N PHE A 51 -6.09 -8.30 6.31
CA PHE A 51 -7.11 -8.77 7.25
C PHE A 51 -7.19 -7.87 8.48
N ASP A 52 -6.06 -7.48 9.07
CA ASP A 52 -6.00 -6.50 10.17
C ASP A 52 -6.60 -5.15 9.76
N GLU A 53 -6.36 -4.70 8.52
CA GLU A 53 -6.94 -3.45 7.99
C GLU A 53 -8.46 -3.57 7.80
N LEU A 54 -8.94 -4.73 7.36
CA LEU A 54 -10.37 -5.02 7.19
C LEU A 54 -11.12 -5.25 8.50
N ASP A 55 -10.42 -5.64 9.58
CA ASP A 55 -10.99 -5.77 10.93
C ASP A 55 -11.23 -4.40 11.61
N SER A 56 -10.80 -3.31 10.97
CA SER A 56 -11.03 -1.96 11.47
C SER A 56 -12.50 -1.52 11.41
N GLU A 57 -12.87 -0.52 12.21
CA GLU A 57 -14.25 0.01 12.29
C GLU A 57 -14.76 0.57 10.95
N ALA A 58 -13.86 1.00 10.06
CA ALA A 58 -14.16 1.53 8.74
C ALA A 58 -13.21 0.92 7.69
N PRO A 59 -13.48 -0.30 7.22
CA PRO A 59 -12.59 -0.99 6.29
C PRO A 59 -12.56 -0.29 4.94
N ASP A 60 -11.37 -0.21 4.35
CA ASP A 60 -11.19 0.35 3.02
C ASP A 60 -11.66 -0.65 1.94
N LEU A 61 -12.42 -0.16 0.97
CA LEU A 61 -12.93 -1.02 -0.11
C LEU A 61 -11.80 -1.57 -0.99
N ARG A 62 -10.72 -0.82 -1.20
CA ARG A 62 -9.57 -1.31 -1.97
C ARG A 62 -8.83 -2.40 -1.20
N ALA A 63 -8.77 -2.30 0.13
CA ALA A 63 -8.20 -3.36 0.97
C ALA A 63 -8.97 -4.67 0.79
N MET A 64 -10.29 -4.59 0.68
CA MET A 64 -11.17 -5.75 0.45
C MET A 64 -10.92 -6.38 -0.92
N GLU A 65 -10.87 -5.58 -1.98
CA GLU A 65 -10.58 -6.05 -3.34
C GLU A 65 -9.17 -6.69 -3.42
N ARG A 66 -8.18 -6.09 -2.76
CA ARG A 66 -6.81 -6.61 -2.69
C ARG A 66 -6.72 -7.92 -1.91
N TYR A 67 -7.43 -8.03 -0.80
CA TYR A 67 -7.49 -9.23 0.02
C TYR A 67 -8.12 -10.39 -0.74
N GLU A 68 -9.26 -10.13 -1.42
CA GLU A 68 -9.93 -11.14 -2.25
C GLU A 68 -9.00 -11.66 -3.35
N ALA A 69 -8.30 -10.77 -4.06
CA ALA A 69 -7.35 -11.14 -5.10
C ALA A 69 -6.21 -12.05 -4.58
N ILE A 70 -5.68 -11.78 -3.38
CA ILE A 70 -4.66 -12.61 -2.75
C ILE A 70 -5.23 -13.98 -2.37
N CYS A 71 -6.42 -14.04 -1.76
CA CYS A 71 -7.06 -15.29 -1.41
C CYS A 71 -7.35 -16.16 -2.63
N ASP A 72 -7.78 -15.57 -3.75
CA ASP A 72 -8.01 -16.33 -4.98
C ASP A 72 -6.72 -16.86 -5.60
N GLU A 73 -5.63 -16.10 -5.58
CA GLU A 73 -4.33 -16.60 -6.05
C GLU A 73 -3.81 -17.74 -5.16
N LEU A 74 -3.92 -17.62 -3.84
CA LEU A 74 -3.56 -18.69 -2.90
C LEU A 74 -4.39 -19.96 -3.17
N ARG A 75 -5.71 -19.82 -3.31
CA ARG A 75 -6.60 -20.95 -3.64
C ARG A 75 -6.26 -21.56 -5.00
N LEU A 76 -5.94 -20.74 -6.01
CA LEU A 76 -5.51 -21.22 -7.33
C LEU A 76 -4.22 -22.04 -7.24
N ARG A 77 -3.29 -21.66 -6.36
CA ARG A 77 -2.05 -22.42 -6.12
C ARG A 77 -2.30 -23.73 -5.40
N GLU A 78 -3.16 -23.75 -4.39
CA GLU A 78 -3.56 -24.99 -3.71
C GLU A 78 -4.19 -25.99 -4.70
N LEU A 79 -5.13 -25.50 -5.53
CA LEU A 79 -5.76 -26.28 -6.59
C LEU A 79 -4.75 -26.81 -7.62
N LYS A 80 -3.80 -25.99 -8.05
CA LYS A 80 -2.73 -26.39 -9.00
C LYS A 80 -1.73 -27.36 -8.36
N SER A 81 -1.45 -27.20 -7.07
CA SER A 81 -0.54 -28.07 -6.33
C SER A 81 -1.16 -29.43 -5.99
N GLY A 82 -2.46 -29.61 -6.22
CA GLY A 82 -3.17 -30.85 -5.91
C GLY A 82 -3.26 -31.15 -4.41
N VAL A 83 -3.08 -30.12 -3.59
CA VAL A 83 -3.25 -30.20 -2.14
C VAL A 83 -4.74 -30.00 -1.87
N ALA A 84 -5.44 -31.11 -1.62
CA ALA A 84 -6.84 -31.17 -1.24
C ALA A 84 -6.98 -32.06 0.01
#